data_AF-A0A2M9LWS9-F1
#
_entry.id   AF-A0A2M9LWS9-F1
#
_cell.length_a   1.000
_cell.length_b   1.000
_cell.length_c   1.000
_cell.angle_alpha   90.00
_cell.angle_beta   90.00
_cell.angle_gamma   90.00
#
_symmetry.space_group_name_H-M   'P 1'
#
loop_
_entity.id
_entity.type
_entity.pdbx_description
1 polymer ?
#
loop_
_entity_poly.entity_id
_entity_poly.type
_entity_poly.pdbx_seq_one_letter_code
_entity_poly.pdbx_strand_id
1 'polypeptide(L)'
;MGNRADDEGTDVEIYLKPLTDTVHADTPTGAPEKLLALLDRAGFERKTLETAGPVYVWHEAPGHLTEDAKKHLATGAVPALLMAGYLVNITNDVWDAAAYQDAVAKMRRQPAAAPAARSNASPLSASASRPHRTR
;
A
#
# COMPACT_ATOMS: atom_id res chain seq x y z
N MET A 1 16.10 11.29 18.32
CA MET A 1 14.64 11.45 18.09
C MET A 1 14.22 10.19 17.39
N GLY A 2 13.40 9.36 18.04
CA GLY A 2 12.72 8.25 17.37
C GLY A 2 11.64 8.79 16.44
N ASN A 3 11.23 8.00 15.45
CA ASN A 3 9.98 8.29 14.74
C ASN A 3 8.81 7.91 15.65
N ARG A 4 7.63 8.49 15.39
CA ARG A 4 6.46 8.30 16.26
C ARG A 4 6.02 6.83 16.33
N ALA A 5 6.21 6.08 15.27
CA ALA A 5 5.84 4.66 15.21
C ALA A 5 6.70 3.79 16.14
N ASP A 6 8.00 4.08 16.26
CA ASP A 6 8.89 3.44 17.24
C ASP A 6 8.46 3.76 18.68
N ASP A 7 7.99 4.99 18.94
CA ASP A 7 7.56 5.43 20.27
C ASP A 7 6.20 4.84 20.70
N GLU A 8 5.27 4.71 19.76
CA GLU A 8 3.90 4.22 20.00
C GLU A 8 3.79 2.69 19.82
N GLY A 9 4.81 2.04 19.24
CA GLY A 9 4.85 0.60 19.01
C GLY A 9 3.93 0.13 17.88
N THR A 10 3.73 0.96 16.85
CA THR A 10 2.89 0.65 15.68
C THR A 10 3.73 0.52 14.41
N ASP A 11 3.16 -0.06 13.35
CA ASP A 11 3.84 -0.12 12.05
C ASP A 11 3.69 1.18 11.26
N VAL A 12 2.60 1.93 11.49
CA VAL A 12 2.35 3.23 10.86
C VAL A 12 1.62 4.16 11.83
N GLU A 13 2.14 5.38 11.99
CA GLU A 13 1.51 6.49 12.71
C GLU A 13 1.09 7.58 11.73
N ILE A 14 -0.22 7.79 11.58
CA ILE A 14 -0.78 8.82 10.71
C ILE A 14 -1.33 9.98 11.55
N TYR A 15 -0.77 11.18 11.39
CA TYR A 15 -1.14 12.33 12.21
C TYR A 15 -0.99 13.66 11.48
N LEU A 16 -1.70 14.68 11.95
CA LEU A 16 -1.50 16.06 11.51
C LEU A 16 -0.30 16.65 12.24
N LYS A 17 0.72 17.09 11.51
CA LYS A 17 1.89 17.72 12.13
C LYS A 17 1.47 19.02 12.85
N PRO A 18 1.84 19.19 14.14
CA PRO A 18 1.41 20.34 14.92
C PRO A 18 1.74 21.67 14.25
N LEU A 19 0.80 22.61 14.32
CA LEU A 19 0.90 23.96 13.74
C LEU A 19 1.08 24.00 12.21
N THR A 20 0.79 22.90 11.53
CA THR A 20 0.81 22.79 10.07
C THR A 20 -0.46 22.10 9.58
N ASP A 21 -0.69 22.15 8.28
CA ASP A 21 -1.74 21.40 7.58
C ASP A 21 -1.17 20.11 6.93
N THR A 22 0.04 19.69 7.31
CA THR A 22 0.71 18.53 6.73
C THR A 22 0.32 17.26 7.48
N VAL A 23 -0.28 16.32 6.76
CA VAL A 23 -0.49 14.97 7.30
C VAL A 23 0.79 14.15 7.10
N HIS A 24 1.32 13.62 8.19
CA HIS A 24 2.45 12.71 8.22
C HIS A 24 1.96 11.26 8.33
N ALA A 25 2.73 10.34 7.74
CA ALA A 25 2.67 8.92 7.96
C ALA A 25 4.10 8.45 8.30
N ASP A 26 4.35 8.25 9.60
CA ASP A 26 5.63 7.77 10.10
C ASP A 26 5.63 6.24 10.15
N THR A 27 6.77 5.63 9.84
CA THR A 27 7.00 4.19 9.96
C THR A 27 8.23 3.92 10.82
N PRO A 28 8.33 2.76 11.49
CA PRO A 28 9.48 2.36 12.29
C PRO A 28 10.81 2.48 11.55
N THR A 29 11.89 2.64 12.31
CA THR A 29 13.22 2.72 11.71
C THR A 29 13.55 1.40 11.02
N GLY A 30 13.87 1.46 9.71
CA GLY A 30 14.12 0.25 8.91
C GLY A 30 12.85 -0.49 8.49
N ALA A 31 11.70 0.19 8.45
CA ALA A 31 10.45 -0.34 7.92
C ALA A 31 10.65 -1.07 6.58
N PRO A 32 9.94 -2.19 6.36
CA PRO A 32 10.12 -2.98 5.15
C PRO A 32 9.69 -2.18 3.92
N GLU A 33 10.43 -2.31 2.81
CA GLU A 33 10.12 -1.59 1.57
C GLU A 33 8.69 -1.86 1.06
N LYS A 34 8.12 -3.04 1.37
CA LYS A 34 6.73 -3.35 1.06
C LYS A 34 5.75 -2.39 1.75
N LEU A 35 6.01 -2.01 2.99
CA LEU A 35 5.19 -1.04 3.73
C LEU A 35 5.33 0.35 3.10
N LEU A 36 6.57 0.79 2.85
CA LEU A 36 6.84 2.09 2.23
C LEU A 36 6.17 2.20 0.85
N ALA A 37 6.21 1.13 0.05
CA ALA A 37 5.55 1.06 -1.25
C ALA A 37 4.01 1.07 -1.16
N LEU A 38 3.42 0.61 -0.05
CA LEU A 38 1.98 0.75 0.16
C LEU A 38 1.59 2.21 0.42
N LEU A 39 2.40 2.95 1.19
CA LEU A 39 2.19 4.38 1.42
C LEU A 39 2.35 5.18 0.12
N ASP A 40 3.36 4.85 -0.70
CA ASP A 40 3.51 5.47 -2.02
C ASP A 40 2.29 5.22 -2.92
N ARG A 41 1.80 3.97 -2.96
CA ARG A 41 0.62 3.60 -3.75
C ARG A 41 -0.67 4.23 -3.23
N ALA A 42 -0.75 4.52 -1.94
CA ALA A 42 -1.85 5.27 -1.35
C ALA A 42 -1.80 6.76 -1.72
N GLY A 43 -0.68 7.25 -2.28
CA GLY A 43 -0.50 8.61 -2.77
C GLY A 43 0.26 9.52 -1.81
N PHE A 44 0.87 8.97 -0.75
CA PHE A 44 1.79 9.74 0.08
C PHE A 44 3.11 9.99 -0.66
N GLU A 45 3.71 11.15 -0.41
CA GLU A 45 5.05 11.48 -0.88
C GLU A 45 6.09 10.97 0.11
N ARG A 46 6.94 10.05 -0.34
CA ARG A 46 8.09 9.61 0.42
C ARG A 46 9.11 10.74 0.54
N LYS A 47 9.47 11.07 1.77
CA LYS A 47 10.55 12.00 2.11
C LYS A 47 11.71 11.21 2.70
N THR A 48 12.92 11.66 2.39
CA THR A 48 14.15 11.03 2.87
C THR A 48 15.12 12.11 3.30
N LEU A 49 15.64 11.97 4.50
CA LEU A 49 16.69 12.82 5.03
C LEU A 49 17.92 11.96 5.29
N GLU A 50 18.93 12.16 4.47
CA GLU A 50 20.27 11.61 4.70
C GLU A 50 20.94 12.42 5.80
N THR A 51 21.38 11.73 6.85
CA THR A 51 22.17 12.33 7.93
C THR A 51 23.53 11.64 8.01
N ALA A 52 24.45 12.17 8.81
CA ALA A 52 25.72 11.48 9.09
C ALA A 52 25.54 10.15 9.86
N GLY A 53 24.31 9.85 10.30
CA GLY A 53 23.90 8.60 10.94
C GLY A 53 22.78 7.90 10.17
N PRO A 54 21.69 7.45 10.83
CA PRO A 54 20.61 6.74 10.15
C PRO A 54 19.92 7.62 9.09
N VAL A 55 19.49 6.99 8.00
CA VAL A 55 18.62 7.61 7.01
C VAL A 55 17.20 7.64 7.56
N TYR A 56 16.62 8.83 7.65
CA TYR A 56 15.23 8.97 8.09
C TYR A 56 14.33 8.98 6.88
N VAL A 57 13.34 8.08 6.89
CA VAL A 57 12.30 8.00 5.86
C VAL A 57 10.96 8.24 6.54
N TRP A 58 10.16 9.13 5.97
CA TRP A 58 8.79 9.36 6.39
C TRP A 58 7.94 9.69 5.17
N HIS A 59 6.63 9.66 5.34
CA HIS A 59 5.69 9.96 4.27
C HIS A 59 4.83 11.16 4.65
N GLU A 60 4.53 12.01 3.68
CA GLU A 60 3.66 13.17 3.87
C GLU A 60 2.56 13.19 2.80
N ALA A 61 1.38 13.67 3.15
CA ALA A 61 0.35 13.94 2.16
C ALA A 61 0.83 15.08 1.23
N PRO A 62 0.59 15.00 -0.10
CA PRO A 62 1.04 16.02 -1.03
C PRO A 62 0.58 17.43 -0.62
N GLY A 63 1.51 18.38 -0.62
CA GLY A 63 1.26 19.73 -0.09
C GLY A 63 0.25 20.56 -0.89
N HIS A 64 -0.04 20.18 -2.14
CA HIS A 64 -1.00 20.85 -3.00
C HIS A 64 -2.46 20.41 -2.76
N LEU A 65 -2.69 19.37 -1.93
CA LEU A 65 -4.02 18.90 -1.59
C LEU A 65 -4.70 19.82 -0.57
N THR A 66 -6.02 19.93 -0.66
CA THR A 66 -6.83 20.56 0.39
C THR A 66 -6.82 19.71 1.65
N GLU A 67 -7.15 20.30 2.80
CA GLU A 67 -7.24 19.59 4.08
C GLU A 67 -8.13 18.34 3.98
N ASP A 68 -9.33 18.47 3.42
CA ASP A 68 -10.26 17.35 3.23
C ASP A 68 -9.67 16.26 2.33
N ALA A 69 -8.97 16.65 1.25
CA ALA A 69 -8.32 15.68 0.36
C ALA A 69 -7.16 14.95 1.07
N LYS A 70 -6.42 15.65 1.95
CA LYS A 70 -5.38 15.03 2.78
C LYS A 70 -5.99 14.03 3.77
N LYS A 71 -7.08 14.37 4.46
CA LYS A 71 -7.81 13.45 5.37
C LYS A 71 -8.38 12.24 4.64
N HIS A 72 -8.95 12.46 3.46
CA HIS A 72 -9.49 11.41 2.63
C HIS A 72 -8.40 10.45 2.14
N LEU A 73 -7.25 10.97 1.69
CA LEU A 73 -6.08 10.17 1.31
C LEU A 73 -5.56 9.36 2.49
N ALA A 74 -5.36 10.03 3.63
CA ALA A 74 -4.79 9.43 4.83
C ALA A 74 -5.67 8.31 5.39
N THR A 75 -6.97 8.58 5.56
CA THR A 75 -7.93 7.59 6.06
C THR A 75 -8.18 6.48 5.03
N GLY A 76 -8.16 6.81 3.73
CA GLY A 76 -8.31 5.83 2.65
C GLY A 76 -7.14 4.84 2.54
N ALA A 77 -5.96 5.17 3.08
CA ALA A 77 -4.83 4.25 3.13
C ALA A 77 -4.99 3.15 4.20
N VAL A 78 -5.73 3.43 5.27
CA VAL A 78 -5.84 2.56 6.45
C VAL A 78 -6.34 1.15 6.10
N PRO A 79 -7.44 0.95 5.34
CA PRO A 79 -7.89 -0.38 4.98
C PRO A 79 -6.83 -1.24 4.27
N ALA A 80 -6.06 -0.64 3.35
CA ALA A 80 -5.04 -1.36 2.59
C ALA A 80 -3.87 -1.82 3.48
N LEU A 81 -3.46 -0.96 4.42
CA LEU A 81 -2.42 -1.27 5.40
C LEU A 81 -2.88 -2.37 6.37
N LEU A 82 -4.10 -2.27 6.89
CA LEU A 82 -4.70 -3.30 7.76
C LEU A 82 -4.83 -4.65 7.05
N MET A 83 -5.27 -4.68 5.79
CA MET A 83 -5.32 -5.93 5.01
C MET A 83 -3.95 -6.53 4.75
N ALA A 84 -2.90 -5.70 4.67
CA ALA A 84 -1.53 -6.17 4.52
C ALA A 84 -0.91 -6.67 5.84
N GLY A 85 -1.64 -6.56 6.96
CA GLY A 85 -1.26 -7.07 8.27
C GLY A 85 -0.50 -6.08 9.15
N TYR A 86 -0.48 -4.79 8.79
CA TYR A 86 0.21 -3.75 9.55
C TYR A 86 -0.69 -3.16 10.64
N LEU A 87 -0.10 -2.88 11.80
CA LEU A 87 -0.73 -2.15 12.89
C LEU A 87 -0.67 -0.65 12.59
N VAL A 88 -1.83 -0.04 12.33
CA VAL A 88 -1.93 1.37 11.98
C VAL A 88 -2.66 2.13 13.07
N ASN A 89 -2.09 3.27 13.47
CA ASN A 89 -2.77 4.27 14.27
C ASN A 89 -2.99 5.55 13.46
N ILE A 90 -4.13 6.19 13.65
CA ILE A 90 -4.49 7.44 12.99
C ILE A 90 -5.15 8.37 14.00
N THR A 91 -4.68 9.62 14.08
CA THR A 91 -5.25 10.58 15.02
C THR A 91 -6.65 11.03 14.58
N ASN A 92 -7.50 11.36 15.55
CA ASN A 92 -8.87 11.80 15.29
C ASN A 92 -8.95 13.04 14.39
N ASP A 93 -7.93 13.90 14.41
CA ASP A 93 -7.88 15.11 13.57
C ASP A 93 -7.77 14.80 12.08
N VAL A 94 -7.25 13.62 11.72
CA VAL A 94 -7.04 13.17 10.33
C VAL A 94 -8.13 12.19 9.88
N TRP A 95 -8.85 11.58 10.83
CA TRP A 95 -9.84 10.55 10.56
C TRP A 95 -11.06 11.08 9.80
N ASP A 96 -11.37 10.43 8.68
CA ASP A 96 -12.59 10.63 7.89
C ASP A 96 -13.33 9.30 7.69
N ALA A 97 -14.42 9.12 8.43
CA ALA A 97 -15.22 7.91 8.38
C ALA A 97 -15.79 7.61 6.99
N ALA A 98 -16.13 8.62 6.19
CA ALA A 98 -16.67 8.43 4.85
C ALA A 98 -15.58 7.92 3.90
N ALA A 99 -14.38 8.49 3.99
CA ALA A 99 -13.21 8.04 3.22
C ALA A 99 -12.84 6.59 3.53
N TYR A 100 -12.92 6.19 4.80
CA TYR A 100 -12.69 4.80 5.20
C TYR A 100 -13.67 3.83 4.52
N GLN A 101 -14.98 4.17 4.54
CA GLN A 101 -16.00 3.31 3.95
C GLN A 101 -15.87 3.23 2.42
N ASP A 102 -15.54 4.34 1.75
CA ASP A 102 -15.30 4.34 0.31
C ASP A 102 -14.08 3.47 -0.05
N ALA A 103 -12.99 3.59 0.69
CA ALA A 103 -11.80 2.76 0.51
C ALA A 103 -12.10 1.26 0.68
N VAL A 104 -12.80 0.88 1.75
CA VAL A 104 -13.25 -0.52 1.96
C VAL A 104 -14.15 -0.99 0.81
N ALA A 105 -15.11 -0.16 0.37
CA ALA A 105 -16.01 -0.50 -0.72
C ALA A 105 -15.25 -0.70 -2.05
N LYS A 106 -14.29 0.18 -2.35
CA LYS A 106 -13.41 0.08 -3.53
C LYS A 106 -12.59 -1.20 -3.52
N MET A 107 -12.03 -1.56 -2.37
CA MET A 107 -11.24 -2.79 -2.21
C MET A 107 -12.09 -4.05 -2.38
N ARG A 108 -13.33 -4.06 -1.86
CA ARG A 108 -14.27 -5.18 -2.09
C ARG A 108 -14.66 -5.34 -3.56
N ARG A 109 -14.68 -4.26 -4.33
CA ARG A 109 -15.03 -4.26 -5.76
C ARG A 109 -13.87 -4.70 -6.66
N GLN A 110 -12.63 -4.69 -6.17
CA GLN A 110 -11.50 -5.23 -6.92
C GLN A 110 -11.48 -6.76 -6.77
N PRO A 111 -11.74 -7.54 -7.84
CA PRO A 111 -11.51 -8.97 -7.78
C PRO A 111 -10.01 -9.19 -7.60
N ALA A 112 -9.63 -10.05 -6.65
CA ALA A 112 -8.28 -10.60 -6.62
C ALA A 112 -8.00 -11.15 -8.02
N ALA A 113 -6.94 -10.67 -8.67
CA ALA A 113 -6.54 -11.16 -9.98
C ALA A 113 -6.52 -12.69 -9.91
N ALA A 114 -7.45 -13.34 -10.64
CA ALA A 114 -7.51 -14.78 -10.69
C ALA A 114 -6.12 -15.29 -11.09
N PRO A 115 -5.56 -16.31 -10.41
CA PRO A 115 -4.27 -16.84 -10.80
C PRO A 115 -4.38 -17.23 -12.26
N ALA A 116 -3.53 -16.62 -13.11
CA ALA A 116 -3.49 -16.92 -14.53
C ALA A 116 -3.37 -18.44 -14.66
N ALA A 117 -4.43 -19.08 -15.17
CA ALA A 117 -4.39 -20.48 -15.52
C ALA A 117 -3.22 -20.61 -16.49
N ARG A 118 -2.16 -21.29 -16.03
CA ARG A 118 -1.01 -21.62 -16.85
C ARG A 118 -1.54 -22.50 -17.97
N SER A 119 -1.73 -21.92 -19.14
CA SER A 119 -1.98 -22.65 -20.38
C SER A 119 -0.72 -23.41 -20.75
N ASN A 120 -0.41 -24.48 -20.01
CA ASN A 120 0.52 -25.51 -20.44
C ASN A 120 -0.19 -26.37 -21.49
N ALA A 121 -0.36 -25.81 -22.68
CA ALA A 121 -0.53 -26.60 -23.88
C ALA A 121 0.86 -26.74 -24.50
N SER A 122 1.62 -27.74 -24.04
CA SER A 122 2.83 -28.20 -24.72
C SER A 122 2.46 -28.65 -26.14
N PRO A 123 3.11 -28.15 -27.21
CA PRO A 123 3.03 -28.79 -28.49
C PRO A 123 3.96 -30.00 -28.52
N LEU A 124 3.58 -31.05 -29.26
CA LEU A 124 4.38 -32.13 -29.86
C LEU A 124 3.91 -33.56 -29.49
N SER A 125 3.28 -34.23 -30.45
CA SER A 125 3.92 -35.41 -31.07
C SER A 125 3.22 -35.80 -32.36
N ALA A 126 4.04 -35.91 -33.40
CA ALA A 126 3.68 -36.37 -34.73
C ALA A 126 3.64 -37.92 -34.81
N SER A 127 2.96 -38.38 -35.86
CA SER A 127 3.26 -39.57 -36.67
C SER A 127 2.62 -40.94 -36.34
N ALA A 128 1.95 -41.40 -37.41
CA ALA A 128 1.87 -42.76 -37.95
C ALA A 128 0.83 -43.74 -37.38
N SER A 129 -0.15 -44.08 -38.24
CA SER A 129 -0.27 -45.45 -38.77
C SER A 129 -1.24 -45.52 -39.96
N ARG A 130 -0.69 -45.87 -41.11
CA ARG A 130 -1.41 -46.33 -42.32
C ARG A 130 -1.91 -47.76 -42.07
N PRO A 131 -3.08 -48.15 -42.58
CA PRO A 131 -3.18 -49.48 -43.14
C PRO A 131 -3.75 -49.51 -44.57
N HIS A 132 -2.96 -50.16 -45.40
CA HIS A 132 -3.30 -50.98 -46.56
C HIS A 132 -4.77 -51.45 -46.66
N ARG A 133 -5.37 -51.31 -47.84
CA ARG A 133 -6.40 -52.26 -48.29
C ARG A 133 -6.17 -52.63 -49.75
N THR A 134 -5.94 -53.93 -49.91
CA THR A 134 -5.65 -54.65 -51.14
C THR A 134 -6.94 -55.07 -51.83
N ARG A 135 -6.93 -54.97 -53.17
CA ARG A 135 -7.65 -55.76 -54.19
C ARG A 135 -9.18 -55.71 -54.25
#